data_AF-A0A097AP69-F1
#
_entry.id   AF-A0A097AP69-F1
#
_cell.length_a   1.000
_cell.length_b   1.000
_cell.length_c   1.000
_cell.angle_alpha   90.00
_cell.angle_beta   90.00
_cell.angle_gamma   90.00
#
_symmetry.space_group_name_H-M   'P 1'
#
loop_
_entity.id
_entity.type
_entity.pdbx_description
1 polymer ?
#
loop_
_entity_poly.entity_id
_entity_poly.type
_entity_poly.pdbx_seq_one_letter_code
_entity_poly.pdbx_strand_id
1 'polypeptide(L)'
;MATCPTSPKPNYTTFVNNYLSYAQTASRSLQLPVAAILAHWYQEWGMPIKNPAFQTWAPSGICVSGYCGGSTGNAFPIFCTLNDGVQAYITQMNYYNDGSHIDIFGFPTKLSTFYNIGYKAGGKTATVKNDNGNTVTAQGVTHYGLNDIPEFPTPQQLTYYEHQALYSVLEALGASEWDAGHYFSGTDTQPGQSLINIVINSGWQDSYNYIY
;
A
#
# COMPACT_ATOMS: atom_id res chain seq x y z
N MET A 1 -20.80 13.12 15.08
CA MET A 1 -19.78 12.06 14.87
C MET A 1 -18.59 12.35 15.76
N ALA A 2 -17.91 11.30 16.24
CA ALA A 2 -16.73 11.46 17.08
C ALA A 2 -15.48 11.74 16.23
N THR A 3 -14.57 12.58 16.74
CA THR A 3 -13.23 12.74 16.18
C THR A 3 -12.50 11.41 16.26
N CYS A 4 -11.73 11.05 15.22
CA CYS A 4 -10.91 9.84 15.29
C CYS A 4 -9.85 10.00 16.39
N PRO A 5 -9.70 9.01 17.28
CA PRO A 5 -8.55 8.92 18.16
C PRO A 5 -7.27 9.07 17.35
N THR A 6 -6.49 10.11 17.64
CA THR A 6 -5.19 10.33 17.04
C THR A 6 -4.12 9.99 18.07
N SER A 7 -3.21 9.09 17.70
CA SER A 7 -1.94 8.92 18.39
C SER A 7 -0.85 9.27 17.39
N PRO A 8 0.28 9.88 17.79
CA PRO A 8 1.38 10.12 16.90
C PRO A 8 1.86 8.82 16.23
N LYS A 9 2.30 8.91 14.96
CA LYS A 9 2.98 7.78 14.30
C LYS A 9 4.24 7.43 15.13
N PRO A 10 4.42 6.16 15.55
CA PRO A 10 5.66 5.73 16.18
C PRO A 10 6.79 5.73 15.16
N ASN A 11 8.04 5.60 15.61
CA ASN A 11 9.15 5.35 14.70
C ASN A 11 9.00 3.98 14.00
N TYR A 12 9.75 3.77 12.90
CA TYR A 12 9.67 2.54 12.10
C TYR A 12 9.95 1.26 12.90
N THR A 13 10.93 1.28 13.81
CA THR A 13 11.29 0.12 14.63
C THR A 13 10.14 -0.28 15.56
N THR A 14 9.56 0.67 16.29
CA THR A 14 8.41 0.42 17.16
C THR A 14 7.19 -0.01 16.37
N PHE A 15 6.96 0.58 15.19
CA PHE A 15 5.86 0.18 14.32
C PHE A 15 5.97 -1.29 13.91
N VAL A 16 7.11 -1.70 13.34
CA VAL A 16 7.26 -3.07 12.85
C VAL A 16 7.19 -4.08 14.00
N ASN A 17 7.79 -3.78 15.15
CA ASN A 17 7.72 -4.66 16.33
C ASN A 17 6.28 -4.92 16.78
N ASN A 18 5.41 -3.92 16.68
CA ASN A 18 4.02 -4.04 17.12
C ASN A 18 3.11 -4.72 16.10
N TYR A 19 3.44 -4.65 14.80
CA TYR A 19 2.48 -4.97 13.73
C TYR A 19 2.97 -6.02 12.72
N LEU A 20 4.22 -6.49 12.81
CA LEU A 20 4.80 -7.44 11.87
C LEU A 20 3.99 -8.73 11.72
N SER A 21 3.53 -9.34 12.82
CA SER A 21 2.76 -10.60 12.76
C SER A 21 1.41 -10.43 12.04
N TYR A 22 0.78 -9.26 12.18
CA TYR A 22 -0.44 -8.90 11.46
C TYR A 22 -0.16 -8.67 9.97
N ALA A 23 0.92 -7.96 9.64
CA ALA A 23 1.32 -7.74 8.25
C ALA A 23 1.71 -9.05 7.55
N GLN A 24 2.37 -9.99 8.26
CA GLN A 24 2.63 -11.34 7.76
C GLN A 24 1.34 -12.12 7.51
N THR A 25 0.31 -11.95 8.34
CA THR A 25 -0.99 -12.57 8.13
C THR A 25 -1.66 -12.04 6.85
N ALA A 26 -1.64 -10.72 6.65
CA ALA A 26 -2.14 -10.10 5.42
C ALA A 26 -1.30 -10.50 4.19
N SER A 27 0.02 -10.62 4.33
CA SER A 27 0.93 -11.05 3.26
C SER A 27 0.55 -12.43 2.71
N ARG A 28 0.30 -13.41 3.59
CA ARG A 28 -0.17 -14.75 3.18
C ARG A 28 -1.45 -14.69 2.36
N SER A 29 -2.42 -13.89 2.81
CA SER A 29 -3.73 -13.82 2.17
C SER A 29 -3.70 -13.07 0.83
N LEU A 30 -2.90 -12.01 0.75
CA LEU A 30 -2.88 -11.11 -0.41
C LEU A 30 -1.80 -11.47 -1.44
N GLN A 31 -0.85 -12.33 -1.07
CA GLN A 31 0.34 -12.64 -1.85
C GLN A 31 1.12 -11.35 -2.21
N LEU A 32 1.32 -10.50 -1.19
CA LEU A 32 2.06 -9.24 -1.29
C LEU A 32 3.25 -9.22 -0.32
N PRO A 33 4.35 -8.49 -0.65
CA PRO A 33 5.47 -8.36 0.26
C PRO A 33 5.05 -7.75 1.61
N VAL A 34 5.60 -8.27 2.70
CA VAL A 34 5.33 -7.73 4.05
C VAL A 34 5.69 -6.24 4.14
N ALA A 35 6.82 -5.83 3.55
CA ALA A 35 7.22 -4.43 3.48
C ALA A 35 6.18 -3.52 2.79
N ALA A 36 5.50 -4.00 1.74
CA ALA A 36 4.48 -3.23 1.04
C ALA A 36 3.25 -2.96 1.93
N ILE A 37 2.81 -4.00 2.66
CA ILE A 37 1.69 -3.89 3.60
C ILE A 37 2.04 -2.95 4.76
N LEU A 38 3.24 -3.10 5.33
CA LEU A 38 3.71 -2.24 6.42
C LEU A 38 3.80 -0.77 5.98
N ALA A 39 4.30 -0.50 4.77
CA ALA A 39 4.39 0.85 4.23
C ALA A 39 3.01 1.49 4.05
N HIS A 40 2.06 0.76 3.48
CA HIS A 40 0.68 1.22 3.31
C HIS A 40 0.04 1.54 4.68
N TRP A 41 0.13 0.63 5.65
CA TRP A 41 -0.44 0.87 6.98
C TRP A 41 0.23 2.01 7.75
N TYR A 42 1.54 2.21 7.57
CA TYR A 42 2.26 3.32 8.18
C TYR A 42 1.86 4.67 7.55
N GLN A 43 1.66 4.70 6.23
CA GLN A 43 1.26 5.90 5.50
C GLN A 43 -0.14 6.37 5.91
N GLU A 44 -1.12 5.47 5.92
CA GLU A 44 -2.51 5.81 6.27
C GLU A 44 -2.76 5.97 7.77
N TRP A 45 -1.98 5.25 8.59
CA TRP A 45 -1.98 5.35 10.05
C TRP A 45 -3.36 5.26 10.74
N GLY A 46 -4.20 4.34 10.31
CA GLY A 46 -5.45 4.01 11.03
C GLY A 46 -5.29 3.05 12.22
N MET A 47 -4.05 2.75 12.62
CA MET A 47 -3.76 1.81 13.71
C MET A 47 -4.38 2.18 15.08
N PRO A 48 -4.48 3.46 15.50
CA PRO A 48 -5.12 3.82 16.76
C PRO A 48 -6.61 3.42 16.87
N ILE A 49 -7.30 3.32 15.73
CA ILE A 49 -8.69 2.86 15.65
C ILE A 49 -8.81 1.43 15.14
N LYS A 50 -7.70 0.70 15.14
CA LYS A 50 -7.61 -0.69 14.66
C LYS A 50 -8.04 -0.85 13.20
N ASN A 51 -7.86 0.16 12.37
CA ASN A 51 -8.24 0.19 10.96
C ASN A 51 -6.98 0.36 10.09
N PRO A 52 -6.22 -0.71 9.81
CA PRO A 52 -5.05 -0.62 8.95
C PRO A 52 -5.42 -0.08 7.56
N ALA A 53 -4.63 0.83 7.01
CA ALA A 53 -4.95 1.55 5.78
C ALA A 53 -6.18 2.49 5.83
N PHE A 54 -6.68 2.82 7.03
CA PHE A 54 -7.72 3.84 7.27
C PHE A 54 -8.93 3.72 6.32
N GLN A 55 -9.41 2.50 6.17
CA GLN A 55 -10.49 2.09 5.28
C GLN A 55 -11.75 2.91 5.57
N THR A 56 -12.52 3.29 4.55
CA THR A 56 -13.78 4.04 4.69
C THR A 56 -15.02 3.14 4.81
N TRP A 57 -14.82 1.82 4.77
CA TRP A 57 -15.88 0.83 4.76
C TRP A 57 -15.51 -0.39 5.62
N ALA A 58 -16.52 -1.09 6.12
CA ALA A 58 -16.35 -2.32 6.90
C ALA A 58 -17.10 -3.49 6.22
N PRO A 59 -16.43 -4.61 5.93
CA PRO A 59 -17.08 -5.81 5.43
C PRO A 59 -18.13 -6.37 6.38
N SER A 60 -19.19 -6.95 5.80
CA SER A 60 -20.19 -7.70 6.57
C SER A 60 -19.54 -8.85 7.34
N GLY A 61 -19.94 -9.02 8.60
CA GLY A 61 -19.41 -10.07 9.47
C GLY A 61 -18.13 -9.69 10.24
N ILE A 62 -17.56 -8.50 10.01
CA ILE A 62 -16.43 -7.99 10.79
C ILE A 62 -16.92 -7.06 11.89
N CYS A 63 -16.37 -7.21 13.11
CA CYS A 63 -16.82 -6.47 14.28
C CYS A 63 -16.40 -4.99 14.23
N VAL A 64 -17.38 -4.10 14.24
CA VAL A 64 -17.21 -2.64 14.31
C VAL A 64 -17.77 -2.14 15.64
N SER A 65 -16.94 -1.46 16.42
CA SER A 65 -17.29 -0.88 17.72
C SER A 65 -17.86 0.54 17.63
N GLY A 66 -17.68 1.19 16.48
CA GLY A 66 -18.17 2.54 16.22
C GLY A 66 -17.58 3.11 14.95
N TYR A 67 -17.81 4.40 14.71
CA TYR A 67 -17.25 5.13 13.59
C TYR A 67 -16.69 6.47 14.07
N CYS A 68 -15.64 6.94 13.43
CA CYS A 68 -15.09 8.27 13.64
C CYS A 68 -14.89 8.99 12.30
N GLY A 69 -14.82 10.32 12.30
CA GLY A 69 -14.68 11.10 11.06
C GLY A 69 -15.37 12.46 11.14
N GLY A 70 -14.84 13.42 10.39
CA GLY A 70 -15.24 14.83 10.42
C GLY A 70 -16.59 15.13 9.75
N SER A 71 -17.07 16.36 9.92
CA SER A 71 -18.36 16.87 9.42
C SER A 71 -18.50 16.96 7.90
N THR A 72 -17.50 16.51 7.13
CA THR A 72 -17.39 16.69 5.67
C THR A 72 -17.54 15.40 4.85
N GLY A 73 -17.90 14.27 5.47
CA GLY A 73 -18.58 13.18 4.74
C GLY A 73 -17.99 11.77 4.83
N ASN A 74 -16.75 11.58 5.27
CA ASN A 74 -16.18 10.22 5.39
C ASN A 74 -16.20 9.75 6.85
N ALA A 75 -16.87 8.62 7.09
CA ALA A 75 -16.90 7.92 8.37
C ALA A 75 -16.01 6.68 8.29
N PHE A 76 -15.02 6.58 9.18
CA PHE A 76 -14.07 5.48 9.27
C PHE A 76 -14.53 4.51 10.37
N PRO A 77 -14.65 3.20 10.10
CA PRO A 77 -14.97 2.21 11.11
C PRO A 77 -13.84 2.10 12.15
N ILE A 78 -14.24 2.00 13.41
CA ILE A 78 -13.40 1.65 14.54
C ILE A 78 -13.63 0.17 14.82
N PHE A 79 -12.66 -0.68 14.47
CA PHE A 79 -12.81 -2.12 14.62
C PHE A 79 -12.68 -2.56 16.09
N CYS A 80 -13.37 -3.64 16.45
CA CYS A 80 -13.37 -4.15 17.83
C CYS A 80 -11.96 -4.61 18.27
N THR A 81 -11.22 -5.26 17.38
CA THR A 81 -9.83 -5.67 17.56
C THR A 81 -8.96 -5.29 16.35
N LEU A 82 -7.64 -5.30 16.50
CA LEU A 82 -6.75 -5.11 15.36
C LEU A 82 -6.88 -6.25 14.33
N ASN A 83 -7.15 -7.47 14.79
CA ASN A 83 -7.38 -8.60 13.89
C ASN A 83 -8.61 -8.38 13.00
N ASP A 84 -9.70 -7.83 13.55
CA ASP A 84 -10.89 -7.46 12.77
C ASP A 84 -10.54 -6.47 11.64
N GLY A 85 -9.76 -5.42 11.95
CA GLY A 85 -9.31 -4.46 10.95
C GLY A 85 -8.35 -5.04 9.92
N VAL A 86 -7.50 -6.00 10.30
CA VAL A 86 -6.61 -6.71 9.38
C VAL A 86 -7.43 -7.59 8.42
N GLN A 87 -8.48 -8.26 8.90
CA GLN A 87 -9.39 -9.00 8.03
C GLN A 87 -10.18 -8.06 7.10
N ALA A 88 -10.56 -6.88 7.58
CA ALA A 88 -11.18 -5.86 6.75
C ALA A 88 -10.24 -5.36 5.65
N TYR A 89 -8.97 -5.13 6.01
CA TYR A 89 -7.91 -4.75 5.07
C TYR A 89 -7.73 -5.81 3.99
N ILE A 90 -7.62 -7.08 4.38
CA ILE A 90 -7.47 -8.20 3.46
C ILE A 90 -8.68 -8.28 2.50
N THR A 91 -9.90 -8.11 3.03
CA THR A 91 -11.11 -8.15 2.21
C THR A 91 -11.12 -7.03 1.17
N GLN A 92 -10.80 -5.80 1.58
CA GLN A 92 -10.75 -4.65 0.66
C GLN A 92 -9.60 -4.78 -0.34
N MET A 93 -8.40 -5.15 0.09
CA MET A 93 -7.27 -5.34 -0.82
C MET A 93 -7.53 -6.46 -1.84
N ASN A 94 -8.23 -7.54 -1.46
CA ASN A 94 -8.59 -8.60 -2.41
C ASN A 94 -9.52 -8.11 -3.53
N TYR A 95 -10.43 -7.19 -3.23
CA TYR A 95 -11.26 -6.54 -4.25
C TYR A 95 -10.40 -5.80 -5.28
N TYR A 96 -9.37 -5.08 -4.83
CA TYR A 96 -8.42 -4.38 -5.71
C TYR A 96 -7.23 -5.24 -6.20
N ASN A 97 -7.20 -6.53 -5.92
CA ASN A 97 -6.09 -7.44 -6.29
C ASN A 97 -6.55 -8.64 -7.12
N ASP A 98 -7.79 -8.62 -7.63
CA ASP A 98 -8.35 -9.70 -8.45
C ASP A 98 -8.13 -9.51 -9.96
N GLY A 99 -7.66 -8.32 -10.38
CA GLY A 99 -7.42 -7.96 -11.77
C GLY A 99 -8.67 -7.53 -12.55
N SER A 100 -9.82 -7.37 -11.90
CA SER A 100 -11.05 -6.85 -12.52
C SER A 100 -11.07 -5.32 -12.63
N HIS A 101 -10.21 -4.65 -11.86
CA HIS A 101 -10.02 -3.21 -11.84
C HIS A 101 -8.88 -2.77 -12.74
N ILE A 102 -8.90 -1.52 -13.18
CA ILE A 102 -7.85 -0.93 -14.04
C ILE A 102 -7.28 0.31 -13.34
N ASP A 103 -5.96 0.39 -13.26
CA ASP A 103 -5.28 1.55 -12.68
C ASP A 103 -5.26 2.77 -13.62
N ILE A 104 -4.74 3.89 -13.13
CA ILE A 104 -4.69 5.15 -13.89
C ILE A 104 -3.84 5.09 -15.17
N PHE A 105 -2.97 4.09 -15.31
CA PHE A 105 -2.11 3.89 -16.48
C PHE A 105 -2.61 2.78 -17.42
N GLY A 106 -3.78 2.20 -17.11
CA GLY A 106 -4.45 1.19 -17.93
C GLY A 106 -4.02 -0.25 -17.66
N PHE A 107 -3.33 -0.53 -16.55
CA PHE A 107 -2.98 -1.91 -16.18
C PHE A 107 -4.04 -2.52 -15.26
N PRO A 108 -4.30 -3.84 -15.37
CA PRO A 108 -5.12 -4.54 -14.39
C PRO A 108 -4.56 -4.43 -12.98
N THR A 109 -5.40 -4.04 -12.01
CA THR A 109 -5.03 -3.97 -10.59
C THR A 109 -4.97 -5.39 -10.02
N LYS A 110 -3.85 -6.06 -10.27
CA LYS A 110 -3.49 -7.37 -9.72
C LYS A 110 -2.12 -7.28 -9.07
N LEU A 111 -2.08 -6.56 -7.94
CA LEU A 111 -0.88 -6.17 -7.20
C LEU A 111 0.08 -7.35 -6.96
N SER A 112 -0.48 -8.51 -6.62
CA SER A 112 0.27 -9.76 -6.39
C SER A 112 1.12 -10.20 -7.59
N THR A 113 0.70 -9.89 -8.82
CA THR A 113 1.49 -10.27 -10.00
C THR A 113 2.69 -9.36 -10.24
N PHE A 114 2.60 -8.08 -9.87
CA PHE A 114 3.64 -7.11 -10.19
C PHE A 114 4.96 -7.37 -9.47
N TYR A 115 4.94 -8.08 -8.34
CA TYR A 115 6.15 -8.57 -7.70
C TYR A 115 7.00 -9.46 -8.64
N ASN A 116 6.34 -10.31 -9.42
CA ASN A 116 7.03 -11.22 -10.35
C ASN A 116 7.26 -10.58 -11.72
N ILE A 117 6.27 -9.88 -12.29
CA ILE A 117 6.33 -9.39 -13.68
C ILE A 117 6.81 -7.94 -13.81
N GLY A 118 6.92 -7.21 -12.70
CA GLY A 118 7.24 -5.79 -12.68
C GLY A 118 6.08 -4.90 -13.10
N TYR A 119 6.23 -3.59 -12.90
CA TYR A 119 5.24 -2.59 -13.29
C TYR A 119 5.84 -1.68 -14.36
N LYS A 120 5.43 -1.86 -15.62
CA LYS A 120 6.09 -1.27 -16.80
C LYS A 120 5.41 0.02 -17.26
N ALA A 121 5.19 0.95 -16.34
CA ALA A 121 4.47 2.19 -16.63
C ALA A 121 5.33 3.33 -17.21
N GLY A 122 6.63 3.10 -17.42
CA GLY A 122 7.55 4.09 -17.98
C GLY A 122 7.01 4.78 -19.24
N GLY A 123 7.00 6.11 -19.23
CA GLY A 123 6.51 6.93 -20.35
C GLY A 123 4.99 7.09 -20.41
N LYS A 124 4.23 6.49 -19.49
CA LYS A 124 2.79 6.75 -19.34
C LYS A 124 2.56 7.94 -18.42
N THR A 125 1.46 8.64 -18.67
CA THR A 125 1.01 9.75 -17.82
C THR A 125 -0.49 9.68 -17.63
N ALA A 126 -0.97 10.13 -16.47
CA ALA A 126 -2.39 10.23 -16.16
C ALA A 126 -2.67 11.53 -15.39
N THR A 127 -3.89 12.03 -15.50
CA THR A 127 -4.33 13.21 -14.75
C THR A 127 -5.18 12.75 -13.59
N VAL A 128 -4.75 13.04 -12.36
CA VAL A 128 -5.44 12.62 -11.13
C VAL A 128 -5.72 13.84 -10.23
N LYS A 129 -6.63 13.66 -9.27
CA LYS A 129 -6.88 14.62 -8.20
C LYS A 129 -6.20 14.12 -6.93
N ASN A 130 -5.40 14.97 -6.28
CA ASN A 130 -4.92 14.66 -4.94
C ASN A 130 -5.95 15.02 -3.87
N ASP A 131 -5.65 14.68 -2.62
CA ASP A 131 -6.52 14.94 -1.47
C ASP A 131 -6.88 16.41 -1.26
N ASN A 132 -6.02 17.33 -1.74
CA ASN A 132 -6.29 18.77 -1.67
C ASN A 132 -7.20 19.25 -2.81
N GLY A 133 -7.69 18.35 -3.67
CA GLY A 133 -8.47 18.67 -4.86
C GLY A 133 -7.66 19.25 -6.02
N ASN A 134 -6.33 19.29 -5.91
CA ASN A 134 -5.45 19.79 -6.95
C ASN A 134 -5.29 18.75 -8.05
N THR A 135 -5.26 19.22 -9.29
CA THR A 135 -4.96 18.36 -10.45
C THR A 135 -3.46 18.14 -10.52
N VAL A 136 -3.04 16.88 -10.55
CA VAL A 136 -1.63 16.47 -10.68
C VAL A 136 -1.49 15.57 -11.90
N THR A 137 -0.37 15.71 -12.62
CA THR A 137 0.02 14.77 -13.67
C THR A 137 0.87 13.68 -13.06
N ALA A 138 0.27 12.50 -12.90
CA ALA A 138 0.97 11.29 -12.54
C ALA A 138 1.87 10.83 -13.69
N GLN A 139 3.11 10.47 -13.39
CA GLN A 139 4.09 9.92 -14.31
C GLN A 139 4.40 8.49 -13.89
N GLY A 140 4.18 7.55 -14.81
CA GLY A 140 4.45 6.14 -14.56
C GLY A 140 5.94 5.85 -14.60
N VAL A 141 6.42 5.12 -13.61
CA VAL A 141 7.81 4.65 -13.54
C VAL A 141 7.87 3.15 -13.81
N THR A 142 8.89 2.72 -14.56
CA THR A 142 9.15 1.29 -14.75
C THR A 142 9.89 0.73 -13.54
N HIS A 143 9.27 -0.23 -12.88
CA HIS A 143 9.90 -1.10 -11.90
C HIS A 143 9.95 -2.54 -12.42
N TYR A 144 11.08 -3.20 -12.25
CA TYR A 144 11.28 -4.59 -12.67
C TYR A 144 10.74 -5.58 -11.64
N GLY A 145 10.31 -6.75 -12.09
CA GLY A 145 9.90 -7.85 -11.21
C GLY A 145 10.99 -8.92 -11.11
N LEU A 146 10.75 -9.94 -10.30
CA LEU A 146 11.69 -11.06 -10.14
C LEU A 146 11.95 -11.82 -11.45
N ASN A 147 10.99 -11.87 -12.38
CA ASN A 147 11.16 -12.53 -13.67
C ASN A 147 12.10 -11.77 -14.62
N ASP A 148 12.48 -10.53 -14.29
CA ASP A 148 13.46 -9.75 -15.05
C ASP A 148 14.90 -10.01 -14.59
N ILE A 149 15.12 -10.84 -13.57
CA ILE A 149 16.46 -11.23 -13.11
C ILE A 149 17.18 -11.98 -14.25
N PRO A 150 18.41 -11.56 -14.64
CA PRO A 150 19.17 -12.27 -15.66
C PRO A 150 19.58 -13.68 -15.19
N GLU A 151 19.80 -14.60 -16.13
CA GLU A 151 20.13 -16.02 -15.83
C GLU A 151 21.36 -16.19 -14.91
N PHE A 152 22.34 -15.28 -15.02
CA PHE A 152 23.55 -15.27 -14.21
C PHE A 152 23.73 -13.91 -13.52
N PRO A 153 22.94 -13.61 -12.48
CA PRO A 153 22.99 -12.30 -11.83
C PRO A 153 24.21 -12.21 -10.90
N THR A 154 24.83 -11.04 -10.83
CA THR A 154 25.69 -10.71 -9.70
C THR A 154 24.85 -10.54 -8.43
N PRO A 155 25.44 -10.65 -7.22
CA PRO A 155 24.71 -10.37 -5.98
C PRO A 155 24.05 -8.98 -5.97
N GLN A 156 24.72 -7.97 -6.54
CA GLN A 156 24.16 -6.62 -6.63
C GLN A 156 22.96 -6.55 -7.58
N GLN A 157 22.98 -7.30 -8.69
CA GLN A 157 21.84 -7.38 -9.59
C GLN A 157 20.66 -8.07 -8.90
N LEU A 158 20.90 -9.15 -8.14
CA LEU A 158 19.85 -9.83 -7.40
C LEU A 158 19.14 -8.88 -6.42
N THR A 159 19.90 -8.22 -5.54
CA THR A 159 19.34 -7.24 -4.60
C THR A 159 18.62 -6.09 -5.31
N TYR A 160 19.17 -5.60 -6.43
CA TYR A 160 18.51 -4.58 -7.23
C TYR A 160 17.14 -5.04 -7.71
N TYR A 161 17.02 -6.23 -8.32
CA TYR A 161 15.75 -6.74 -8.84
C TYR A 161 14.77 -7.10 -7.72
N GLU A 162 15.24 -7.58 -6.57
CA GLU A 162 14.39 -7.79 -5.39
C GLU A 162 13.78 -6.46 -4.92
N HIS A 163 14.57 -5.39 -4.81
CA HIS A 163 14.05 -4.07 -4.46
C HIS A 163 13.10 -3.52 -5.53
N GLN A 164 13.43 -3.69 -6.81
CA GLN A 164 12.53 -3.29 -7.90
C GLN A 164 11.20 -4.04 -7.84
N ALA A 165 11.20 -5.33 -7.50
CA ALA A 165 9.99 -6.14 -7.35
C ALA A 165 9.10 -5.63 -6.21
N LEU A 166 9.68 -5.17 -5.09
CA LEU A 166 8.93 -4.48 -4.06
C LEU A 166 8.34 -3.16 -4.57
N TYR A 167 9.15 -2.35 -5.25
CA TYR A 167 8.73 -1.05 -5.75
C TYR A 167 7.65 -1.14 -6.82
N SER A 168 7.65 -2.19 -7.64
CA SER A 168 6.59 -2.41 -8.63
C SER A 168 5.23 -2.60 -7.97
N VAL A 169 5.17 -3.30 -6.82
CA VAL A 169 3.94 -3.47 -6.04
C VAL A 169 3.50 -2.15 -5.42
N LEU A 170 4.44 -1.38 -4.85
CA LEU A 170 4.15 -0.09 -4.22
C LEU A 170 3.69 0.98 -5.23
N GLU A 171 4.31 0.99 -6.41
CA GLU A 171 3.91 1.85 -7.53
C GLU A 171 2.52 1.48 -8.04
N ALA A 172 2.27 0.19 -8.26
CA ALA A 172 0.95 -0.29 -8.69
C ALA A 172 -0.14 0.00 -7.64
N LEU A 173 0.18 -0.12 -6.35
CA LEU A 173 -0.74 0.24 -5.27
C LEU A 173 -1.08 1.74 -5.32
N GLY A 174 -0.06 2.60 -5.43
CA GLY A 174 -0.30 4.05 -5.54
C GLY A 174 -1.01 4.49 -6.82
N ALA A 175 -0.88 3.71 -7.90
CA ALA A 175 -1.60 3.94 -9.15
C ALA A 175 -3.03 3.37 -9.15
N SER A 176 -3.37 2.50 -8.20
CA SER A 176 -4.65 1.80 -8.15
C SER A 176 -5.84 2.72 -7.91
N GLU A 177 -7.05 2.28 -8.24
CA GLU A 177 -8.29 3.04 -8.00
C GLU A 177 -8.56 3.33 -6.51
N TRP A 178 -7.91 2.63 -5.59
CA TRP A 178 -7.99 2.94 -4.17
C TRP A 178 -7.24 4.25 -3.86
N ASP A 179 -5.99 4.36 -4.30
CA ASP A 179 -5.07 5.38 -3.80
C ASP A 179 -4.56 6.37 -4.86
N ALA A 180 -5.08 6.30 -6.09
CA ALA A 180 -4.67 7.17 -7.17
C ALA A 180 -4.84 8.66 -6.79
N GLY A 181 -3.71 9.38 -6.69
CA GLY A 181 -3.70 10.78 -6.29
C GLY A 181 -3.49 11.01 -4.79
N HIS A 182 -3.69 9.99 -3.95
CA HIS A 182 -3.60 10.08 -2.49
C HIS A 182 -2.15 10.31 -2.01
N TYR A 183 -1.20 9.59 -2.59
CA TYR A 183 0.21 9.63 -2.16
C TYR A 183 1.06 10.76 -2.76
N PHE A 184 0.42 11.75 -3.39
CA PHE A 184 1.10 12.89 -4.02
C PHE A 184 1.28 14.03 -3.02
N SER A 185 2.52 14.24 -2.56
CA SER A 185 2.87 15.35 -1.69
C SER A 185 3.73 16.38 -2.44
N GLY A 186 3.43 17.67 -2.28
CA GLY A 186 4.24 18.74 -2.88
C GLY A 186 4.38 18.62 -4.40
N THR A 187 5.59 18.27 -4.87
CA THR A 187 5.97 18.16 -6.29
C THR A 187 6.08 16.73 -6.79
N ASP A 188 5.68 15.73 -5.99
CA ASP A 188 5.72 14.33 -6.40
C ASP A 188 4.88 14.12 -7.66
N THR A 189 5.36 13.28 -8.58
CA THR A 189 4.64 12.88 -9.80
C THR A 189 4.51 11.37 -9.94
N GLN A 190 5.28 10.59 -9.17
CA GLN A 190 5.20 9.13 -9.16
C GLN A 190 4.16 8.66 -8.12
N PRO A 191 3.12 7.89 -8.51
CA PRO A 191 2.07 7.45 -7.59
C PRO A 191 2.55 6.70 -6.35
N GLY A 192 3.53 5.79 -6.46
CA GLY A 192 4.03 5.00 -5.33
C GLY A 192 5.14 5.67 -4.51
N GLN A 193 5.56 6.89 -4.85
CA GLN A 193 6.79 7.50 -4.32
C GLN A 193 6.81 7.57 -2.80
N SER A 194 5.71 8.00 -2.17
CA SER A 194 5.62 8.12 -0.70
C SER A 194 5.80 6.76 -0.01
N LEU A 195 5.22 5.70 -0.57
CA LEU A 195 5.35 4.35 -0.02
C LEU A 195 6.75 3.77 -0.22
N ILE A 196 7.35 4.01 -1.39
CA ILE A 196 8.73 3.63 -1.70
C ILE A 196 9.70 4.32 -0.74
N ASN A 197 9.51 5.61 -0.47
CA ASN A 197 10.31 6.36 0.50
C ASN A 197 10.20 5.77 1.91
N ILE A 198 9.02 5.26 2.32
CA ILE A 198 8.86 4.60 3.62
C ILE A 198 9.71 3.32 3.69
N VAL A 199 9.68 2.44 2.68
CA VAL A 199 10.45 1.19 2.73
C VAL A 199 11.97 1.42 2.64
N ILE A 200 12.40 2.48 1.95
CA ILE A 200 13.82 2.91 1.91
C ILE A 200 14.24 3.44 3.29
N ASN A 201 13.50 4.42 3.83
CA ASN A 201 13.87 5.10 5.08
C ASN A 201 13.79 4.18 6.32
N SER A 202 12.94 3.16 6.26
CA SER A 202 12.79 2.17 7.33
C SER A 202 13.77 0.99 7.23
N GLY A 203 14.41 0.78 6.07
CA GLY A 203 15.20 -0.41 5.78
C GLY A 203 14.37 -1.68 5.57
N TRP A 204 13.04 -1.56 5.44
CA TRP A 204 12.16 -2.72 5.29
C TRP A 204 12.29 -3.42 3.93
N GLN A 205 12.79 -2.72 2.92
CA GLN A 205 13.14 -3.32 1.63
C GLN A 205 14.18 -4.44 1.74
N ASP A 206 15.07 -4.39 2.73
CA ASP A 206 16.13 -5.39 2.92
C ASP A 206 15.65 -6.53 3.84
N SER A 207 14.81 -6.22 4.83
CA SER A 207 14.47 -7.15 5.91
C SER A 207 13.10 -7.82 5.77
N TYR A 208 12.18 -7.22 5.01
CA TYR A 208 10.77 -7.64 4.94
C TYR A 208 10.25 -7.72 3.50
N ASN A 209 11.16 -7.79 2.52
CA ASN A 209 10.85 -7.98 1.12
C ASN A 209 10.67 -9.47 0.79
N TYR A 210 9.66 -10.07 1.39
CA TYR A 210 9.26 -11.43 1.13
C TYR A 210 7.74 -11.55 1.23
N ILE A 211 7.19 -12.51 0.50
CA ILE A 211 5.80 -12.93 0.59
C ILE A 211 5.77 -14.13 1.54
N TYR A 212 4.90 -14.08 2.56
CA TYR A 212 4.75 -15.19 3.52
C TYR A 212 3.82 -16.27 2.95
#